data_AF-A0A433S887-F1
#
_entry.id   AF-A0A433S887-F1
#
_cell.length_a   1.000
_cell.length_b   1.000
_cell.length_c   1.000
_cell.angle_alpha   90.00
_cell.angle_beta   90.00
_cell.angle_gamma   90.00
#
_symmetry.space_group_name_H-M   'P 1'
#
loop_
_entity.id
_entity.type
_entity.pdbx_description
1 polymer ?
#
loop_
_entity_poly.entity_id
_entity_poly.type
_entity_poly.pdbx_seq_one_letter_code
_entity_poly.pdbx_strand_id
1 'polypeptide(L)'
;MENEWPLILGTAYADHIGKSLYTVAARVGVHSRFFERLAGSSGCRVDTYNAVMGWFDENWPADLAWPEAVPRPSTRAPKRKRRAA
;
A
#
# COMPACT_ATOMS: atom_id res chain seq x y z
N MET A 1 16.92 3.52 2.72
CA MET A 1 16.20 2.22 2.73
C MET A 1 14.73 2.55 2.92
N GLU A 2 14.11 3.17 1.91
CA GLU A 2 12.80 3.86 2.02
C GLU A 2 11.74 3.26 1.08
N ASN A 3 12.09 2.23 0.30
CA ASN A 3 11.26 1.72 -0.79
C ASN A 3 10.39 0.51 -0.40
N GLU A 4 10.49 0.03 0.84
CA GLU A 4 9.89 -1.25 1.28
C GLU A 4 8.59 -1.07 2.08
N TRP A 5 8.19 0.17 2.40
CA TRP A 5 6.97 0.44 3.17
C TRP A 5 5.69 -0.15 2.56
N PRO A 6 5.47 -0.10 1.22
CA PRO A 6 4.30 -0.71 0.62
C PRO A 6 4.26 -2.22 0.86
N LEU A 7 5.41 -2.89 0.89
CA LEU A 7 5.51 -4.32 1.14
C LEU A 7 5.17 -4.67 2.60
N ILE A 8 5.62 -3.85 3.56
CA ILE A 8 5.27 -4.00 4.98
C ILE A 8 3.76 -3.87 5.17
N LEU A 9 3.16 -2.79 4.65
CA LEU A 9 1.71 -2.58 4.73
C LEU A 9 0.92 -3.68 4.01
N GLY A 10 1.36 -4.05 2.81
CA GLY A 10 0.75 -5.11 2.03
C GLY A 10 0.75 -6.45 2.76
N THR A 11 1.86 -6.79 3.41
CA THR A 11 2.00 -8.04 4.18
C THR A 11 1.11 -8.03 5.40
N ALA A 12 1.13 -6.96 6.20
CA ALA A 12 0.30 -6.85 7.40
C ALA A 12 -1.21 -6.88 7.06
N TYR A 13 -1.61 -6.17 5.99
CA TYR A 13 -2.98 -6.17 5.53
C TYR A 13 -3.40 -7.54 4.99
N ALA A 14 -2.54 -8.18 4.19
CA ALA A 14 -2.76 -9.52 3.64
C ALA A 14 -2.97 -10.57 4.74
N ASP A 15 -2.11 -10.54 5.77
CA ASP A 15 -2.17 -11.42 6.93
C ASP A 15 -3.50 -11.23 7.69
N HIS A 16 -3.85 -9.97 7.98
CA HIS A 16 -5.09 -9.63 8.68
C HIS A 16 -6.36 -10.11 7.97
N ILE A 17 -6.42 -9.99 6.63
CA ILE A 17 -7.59 -10.45 5.85
C ILE A 17 -7.51 -11.92 5.44
N GLY A 18 -6.41 -12.62 5.75
CA GLY A 18 -6.15 -14.00 5.33
C GLY A 18 -6.11 -14.17 3.80
N LYS A 19 -5.54 -13.22 3.07
CA LYS A 19 -5.40 -13.27 1.60
C LYS A 19 -3.95 -13.12 1.18
N SER A 20 -3.65 -13.44 -0.07
CA SER A 20 -2.30 -13.29 -0.62
C SER A 20 -2.01 -11.84 -1.03
N LEU A 21 -0.73 -11.49 -1.09
CA LEU A 21 -0.25 -10.20 -1.63
C LEU A 21 -0.77 -9.92 -3.05
N TYR A 22 -1.00 -10.98 -3.85
CA TYR A 22 -1.61 -10.90 -5.16
C TYR A 22 -3.04 -10.34 -5.10
N THR A 23 -3.85 -10.78 -4.14
CA THR A 23 -5.20 -10.24 -3.91
C THR A 23 -5.14 -8.79 -3.45
N VAL A 24 -4.18 -8.46 -2.58
CA VAL A 24 -3.97 -7.07 -2.13
C VAL A 24 -3.56 -6.18 -3.31
N ALA A 25 -2.66 -6.64 -4.17
CA ALA A 25 -2.24 -5.89 -5.37
C ALA A 25 -3.43 -5.62 -6.30
N ALA A 26 -4.29 -6.62 -6.50
CA ALA A 26 -5.52 -6.47 -7.27
C ALA A 26 -6.50 -5.46 -6.63
N ARG A 27 -6.63 -5.44 -5.29
CA ARG A 27 -7.48 -4.49 -4.57
C ARG A 27 -6.98 -3.05 -4.68
N VAL A 28 -5.67 -2.85 -4.59
CA VAL A 28 -5.02 -1.55 -4.77
C VAL A 28 -5.12 -1.08 -6.24
N GLY A 29 -5.25 -2.01 -7.18
CA GLY A 29 -5.28 -1.73 -8.62
C GLY A 29 -3.87 -1.62 -9.23
N VAL A 30 -2.88 -2.26 -8.62
CA VAL A 30 -1.51 -2.35 -9.15
C VAL A 30 -1.24 -3.73 -9.75
N HIS A 31 -0.07 -3.87 -10.37
CA HIS A 31 0.33 -5.14 -10.97
C HIS A 31 0.38 -6.26 -9.91
N SER A 32 -0.19 -7.41 -10.23
CA SER A 32 -0.22 -8.62 -9.38
C SER A 32 1.14 -9.01 -8.77
N ARG A 33 2.25 -8.84 -9.51
CA ARG A 33 3.63 -9.12 -9.03
C ARG A 33 4.33 -7.91 -8.42
N PHE A 34 3.61 -6.83 -8.11
CA PHE A 34 4.18 -5.59 -7.57
C PHE A 34 4.99 -5.83 -6.29
N PHE A 35 4.38 -6.52 -5.32
CA PHE A 35 5.03 -6.81 -4.03
C PHE A 35 6.20 -7.81 -4.16
N GLU A 36 6.08 -8.79 -5.04
CA GLU A 36 7.18 -9.73 -5.36
C GLU A 36 8.39 -9.00 -5.95
N ARG A 37 8.15 -8.06 -6.87
CA ARG A 37 9.22 -7.23 -7.45
C ARG A 37 9.85 -6.29 -6.43
N LEU A 38 9.05 -5.72 -5.54
CA LEU A 38 9.52 -4.89 -4.42
C LEU A 38 10.43 -5.67 -3.48
N ALA A 39 10.05 -6.91 -3.13
CA ALA A 39 10.87 -7.80 -2.30
C ALA A 39 12.21 -8.15 -2.97
N GLY A 40 12.23 -8.26 -4.30
CA GLY A 40 13.43 -8.50 -5.10
C GLY A 40 14.35 -7.30 -5.31
N SER A 41 14.24 -6.22 -4.52
CA SER A 41 15.03 -4.99 -4.62
C SER A 41 14.80 -4.18 -5.92
N SER A 42 13.76 -4.49 -6.71
CA SER A 42 13.30 -3.57 -7.76
C SER A 42 12.48 -2.48 -7.10
N GLY A 43 13.09 -1.30 -6.93
CA GLY A 43 12.36 -0.11 -6.51
C GLY A 43 11.11 0.12 -7.38
N CYS A 44 10.06 0.70 -6.79
CA CYS A 44 8.88 1.08 -7.55
C CYS A 44 8.96 2.53 -8.01
N ARG A 45 8.15 2.88 -9.02
CA ARG A 45 7.97 4.28 -9.41
C ARG A 45 7.32 5.06 -8.28
N VAL A 46 7.74 6.31 -8.08
CA VAL A 46 7.20 7.20 -7.05
C VAL A 46 5.68 7.39 -7.19
N ASP A 47 5.15 7.43 -8.42
CA ASP A 47 3.71 7.53 -8.65
C ASP A 47 2.96 6.29 -8.14
N THR A 48 3.50 5.10 -8.40
CA THR A 48 2.91 3.83 -7.93
C THR A 48 2.99 3.73 -6.41
N TYR A 49 4.14 4.12 -5.85
CA TYR A 49 4.33 4.21 -4.41
C TYR A 49 3.25 5.09 -3.75
N ASN A 50 3.07 6.32 -4.25
CA ASN A 50 2.07 7.24 -3.71
C ASN A 50 0.65 6.71 -3.86
N ALA A 51 0.32 6.07 -4.98
CA ALA A 51 -0.98 5.47 -5.20
C ALA A 51 -1.28 4.33 -4.21
N VAL A 52 -0.29 3.45 -3.96
CA VAL A 52 -0.43 2.33 -3.01
C VAL A 52 -0.56 2.83 -1.58
N MET A 53 0.29 3.77 -1.18
CA MET A 53 0.25 4.39 0.15
C MET A 53 -1.08 5.11 0.40
N GLY A 54 -1.59 5.84 -0.59
CA GLY A 54 -2.91 6.50 -0.51
C GLY A 54 -4.05 5.50 -0.39
N TRP A 55 -4.02 4.41 -1.16
CA TRP A 55 -5.04 3.37 -1.07
C TRP A 55 -5.06 2.72 0.32
N PHE A 56 -3.90 2.38 0.87
CA PHE A 56 -3.82 1.81 2.21
C PHE A 56 -4.30 2.80 3.27
N ASP A 57 -3.95 4.07 3.16
CA ASP A 57 -4.42 5.09 4.11
C ASP A 57 -5.95 5.24 4.13
N GLU A 58 -6.59 5.16 2.96
CA GLU A 58 -8.05 5.23 2.81
C GLU A 58 -8.79 3.92 3.15
N ASN A 59 -8.17 2.76 2.91
CA ASN A 59 -8.80 1.43 3.05
C ASN A 59 -8.24 0.60 4.22
N TRP A 60 -7.47 1.23 5.12
CA TRP A 60 -6.91 0.53 6.27
C TRP A 60 -8.03 0.07 7.22
N PRO A 61 -8.01 -1.19 7.71
CA PRO A 61 -8.99 -1.67 8.67
C PRO A 61 -8.86 -0.88 9.98
N ALA A 62 -9.99 -0.53 10.60
CA ALA A 62 -9.97 0.12 11.92
C ALA A 62 -9.45 -0.82 13.02
N ASP A 63 -9.64 -2.13 12.84
CA ASP A 63 -9.21 -3.18 13.76
C ASP A 63 -7.72 -3.54 13.64
N LEU A 64 -6.99 -2.94 12.68
CA LEU A 64 -5.57 -3.19 12.45
C LEU A 64 -4.75 -1.95 12.78
N ALA A 65 -3.79 -2.10 13.69
CA ALA A 65 -2.84 -1.03 13.99
C ALA A 65 -1.96 -0.73 12.77
N TRP A 66 -1.75 0.55 12.49
CA TRP A 66 -0.82 0.97 11.43
C TRP A 66 0.62 0.72 11.90
N PRO A 67 1.48 0.06 11.10
CA PRO A 67 2.86 -0.24 11.50
C PRO A 67 3.69 1.04 11.77
N GLU A 68 4.35 1.12 12.92
CA GLU A 68 5.19 2.28 13.31
C GLU A 68 6.38 2.51 12.36
N ALA A 69 6.86 1.44 11.72
CA ALA A 69 7.93 1.51 10.74
C ALA A 69 7.56 2.29 9.46
N VAL A 70 6.25 2.54 9.23
CA VAL A 70 5.75 3.19 8.02
C VAL A 70 5.04 4.50 8.36
N PRO A 71 5.55 5.67 7.95
CA PRO A 71 4.87 6.93 8.19
C PRO A 71 3.54 7.00 7.40
N ARG A 72 2.45 7.27 8.13
CA ARG A 72 1.10 7.33 7.56
C ARG A 72 0.86 8.67 6.85
N PRO A 73 0.44 8.67 5.56
CA PRO A 73 0.33 9.89 4.77
C PRO A 73 -0.84 10.81 5.14
N SER A 74 -1.90 10.32 5.83
CA SER A 74 -3.03 11.17 6.28
C SER A 74 -2.64 12.29 7.24
N THR A 75 -1.45 12.24 7.85
CA THR A 75 -0.91 13.39 8.59
C THR A 75 -0.52 14.56 7.69
N ARG A 76 -0.58 14.41 6.35
CA ARG A 76 -0.13 15.39 5.37
C ARG A 76 -1.20 15.70 4.32
N ALA A 77 -2.22 16.45 4.74
CA ALA A 77 -3.17 17.26 3.94
C ALA A 77 -3.90 16.59 2.74
N PRO A 78 -5.22 16.83 2.57
CA PRO A 78 -6.03 16.08 1.61
C PRO A 78 -5.69 16.42 0.16
N LYS A 79 -5.16 15.45 -0.61
CA LYS A 79 -5.16 15.53 -2.08
C LYS A 79 -6.42 14.87 -2.65
N ARG A 80 -7.47 15.69 -2.70
CA ARG A 80 -8.64 15.71 -3.61
C ARG A 80 -8.84 14.46 -4.50
N LYS A 81 -9.93 13.72 -4.24
CA LYS A 81 -10.48 12.66 -5.10
C LYS A 81 -10.75 13.18 -6.52
N ARG A 82 -10.19 12.56 -7.56
CA ARG A 82 -10.82 12.54 -8.88
C ARG A 82 -11.81 11.36 -8.90
N ARG A 83 -13.08 11.64 -8.61
CA ARG A 83 -14.18 10.81 -9.12
C ARG A 83 -14.17 10.95 -10.64
N ALA A 84 -14.02 9.85 -11.36
CA ALA A 84 -14.37 9.81 -12.78
C ALA A 84 -15.91 9.66 -12.86
N ALA A 85 -16.51 10.50 -13.70
CA ALA A 85 -17.94 10.60 -13.98
C ALA A 85 -18.41 9.48 -14.91
#